data_AF-A0A0Q5DCS2-F1
#
_entry.id   AF-A0A0Q5DCS2-F1
#
_cell.length_a   1.000
_cell.length_b   1.000
_cell.length_c   1.000
_cell.angle_alpha   90.00
_cell.angle_beta   90.00
_cell.angle_gamma   90.00
#
_symmetry.space_group_name_H-M   'P 1'
#
loop_
_entity.id
_entity.type
_entity.pdbx_description
1 polymer ?
#
loop_
_entity_poly.entity_id
_entity_poly.type
_entity_poly.pdbx_seq_one_letter_code
_entity_poly.pdbx_strand_id
1 'polypeptide(L)'
;MGSAQDKERLDTIRARHGEASTDWRAIDSTGHGEQLTARLLPTQPAIALVTLTAECGYQDRNFLLHAHADILFLLCMLAEAFRKIRELQKLQDQPRPDLAKECGRICEDAQFKQFMLKKHGIPSEDRERFANSVRKVLAIESRSELNTHPAAARRWEALLGRFREWKDAP
;
A
#
# COMPACT_ATOMS: atom_id res chain seq x y z
N MET A 1 -1.82 13.74 -1.66
CA MET A 1 -2.75 14.00 -0.53
C MET A 1 -3.83 14.93 -1.05
N GLY A 2 -5.12 14.67 -0.75
CA GLY A 2 -6.19 15.58 -1.14
C GLY A 2 -5.97 16.99 -0.59
N SER A 3 -6.57 17.99 -1.21
CA SER A 3 -6.51 19.38 -0.74
C SER A 3 -7.03 19.49 0.70
N ALA A 4 -6.71 20.59 1.40
CA ALA A 4 -7.27 20.84 2.74
C ALA A 4 -8.81 20.79 2.73
N GLN A 5 -9.42 21.26 1.64
CA GLN A 5 -10.85 21.21 1.39
C GLN A 5 -11.39 19.77 1.26
N ASP A 6 -10.65 18.87 0.60
CA ASP A 6 -11.06 17.46 0.48
C ASP A 6 -11.05 16.76 1.84
N LYS A 7 -10.09 17.09 2.70
CA LYS A 7 -10.02 16.55 4.06
C LYS A 7 -11.21 17.00 4.89
N GLU A 8 -11.50 18.29 4.89
CA GLU A 8 -12.65 18.85 5.61
C GLU A 8 -13.98 18.26 5.13
N ARG A 9 -14.13 18.11 3.80
CA ARG A 9 -15.30 17.46 3.21
C ARG A 9 -15.44 16.01 3.65
N LEU A 10 -14.36 15.24 3.67
CA LEU A 10 -14.37 13.85 4.12
C LEU A 10 -14.73 13.73 5.62
N ASP A 11 -14.22 14.63 6.44
CA ASP A 11 -14.53 14.66 7.88
C ASP A 11 -16.00 15.02 8.10
N THR A 12 -16.55 15.93 7.31
CA THR A 12 -17.99 16.26 7.31
C THR A 12 -18.85 15.05 6.90
N ILE A 13 -18.45 14.29 5.87
CA ILE A 13 -19.17 13.08 5.45
C ILE A 13 -19.19 12.04 6.58
N ARG A 14 -18.04 11.82 7.24
CA ARG A 14 -17.92 10.88 8.37
C ARG A 14 -18.82 11.29 9.54
N ALA A 15 -18.85 12.57 9.89
CA ALA A 15 -19.69 13.08 10.97
C ALA A 15 -21.18 12.83 10.66
N ARG A 16 -21.66 13.25 9.50
CA ARG A 16 -23.06 13.05 9.08
C ARG A 16 -23.45 11.58 9.02
N HIS A 17 -22.56 10.73 8.50
CA HIS A 17 -22.81 9.28 8.43
C HIS A 17 -22.85 8.64 9.82
N GLY A 18 -21.96 9.03 10.73
CA GLY A 18 -21.91 8.50 12.10
C GLY A 18 -23.09 8.96 12.98
N GLU A 19 -23.68 10.11 12.68
CA GLU A 19 -24.86 10.64 13.37
C GLU A 19 -26.18 10.10 12.81
N ALA A 20 -26.19 9.64 11.55
CA ALA A 20 -27.38 9.10 10.92
C ALA A 20 -27.77 7.73 11.49
N SER A 21 -29.06 7.41 11.44
CA SER A 21 -29.55 6.07 11.75
C SER A 21 -28.99 5.05 10.76
N THR A 22 -28.62 3.87 11.26
CA THR A 22 -28.20 2.72 10.45
C THR A 22 -29.35 1.78 10.07
N ASP A 23 -30.54 1.97 10.65
CA ASP A 23 -31.70 1.09 10.48
C ASP A 23 -32.70 1.70 9.49
N TRP A 24 -32.29 1.73 8.22
CA TRP A 24 -33.11 2.24 7.12
C TRP A 24 -33.97 1.14 6.51
N ARG A 25 -35.27 1.38 6.35
CA ARG A 25 -36.22 0.38 5.83
C ARG A 25 -37.30 0.99 4.96
N ALA A 26 -37.66 0.31 3.88
CA ALA A 26 -38.90 0.58 3.15
C ALA A 26 -40.10 0.03 3.94
N ILE A 27 -41.13 0.84 4.10
CA ILE A 27 -42.42 0.44 4.69
C ILE A 27 -43.52 1.02 3.82
N ASP A 28 -44.55 0.23 3.52
CA ASP A 28 -45.79 0.75 2.94
C ASP A 28 -46.74 1.19 4.06
N SER A 29 -47.03 2.49 4.08
CA SER A 29 -47.82 3.14 5.13
C SER A 29 -49.24 3.38 4.65
N THR A 30 -50.21 2.85 5.39
CA THR A 30 -51.64 3.03 5.07
C THR A 30 -52.00 4.52 5.04
N GLY A 31 -52.36 5.02 3.86
CA GLY A 31 -52.73 6.44 3.65
C GLY A 31 -51.57 7.36 3.24
N HIS A 32 -50.32 6.92 3.37
CA HIS A 32 -49.14 7.72 2.98
C HIS A 32 -48.28 7.07 1.88
N GLY A 33 -48.60 5.83 1.50
CA GLY A 33 -47.88 5.07 0.49
C GLY A 33 -46.52 4.58 0.99
N GLU A 34 -45.64 4.24 0.06
CA GLU A 34 -44.33 3.70 0.37
C GLU A 34 -43.38 4.76 0.90
N GLN A 35 -42.70 4.46 2.02
CA GLN A 35 -41.83 5.38 2.73
C GLN A 35 -40.52 4.71 3.07
N LEU A 36 -39.43 5.48 3.01
CA LEU A 36 -38.18 5.13 3.66
C LEU A 36 -38.25 5.64 5.10
N THR A 37 -38.11 4.73 6.04
CA THR A 37 -38.10 5.02 7.46
C THR A 37 -36.72 4.76 8.05
N ALA A 38 -36.41 5.45 9.14
CA ALA A 38 -35.20 5.21 9.89
C ALA A 38 -35.47 5.19 11.39
N ARG A 39 -34.71 4.36 12.10
CA ARG A 39 -34.76 4.27 13.56
C ARG A 39 -33.42 4.70 14.16
N LEU A 40 -33.39 5.86 14.79
CA LEU A 40 -32.15 6.41 15.35
C LEU A 40 -31.67 5.61 16.58
N LEU A 41 -32.57 5.29 17.50
CA LEU A 41 -32.29 4.48 18.67
C LEU A 41 -33.17 3.23 18.68
N PRO A 42 -32.67 2.05 19.11
CA PRO A 42 -33.46 0.82 19.14
C PRO A 42 -34.79 0.93 19.90
N THR A 43 -34.82 1.76 20.95
CA THR A 43 -35.98 2.01 21.81
C THR A 43 -37.01 2.99 21.23
N GLN A 44 -36.67 3.69 20.15
CA GLN A 44 -37.56 4.66 19.50
C GLN A 44 -38.33 4.01 18.34
N PRO A 45 -39.53 4.52 18.00
CA PRO A 45 -40.22 4.13 16.78
C PRO A 45 -39.42 4.56 15.55
N ALA A 46 -39.58 3.84 14.44
CA ALA A 46 -39.05 4.27 13.15
C ALA A 46 -39.84 5.50 12.66
N ILE A 47 -39.13 6.48 12.12
CA ILE A 47 -39.69 7.75 11.63
C ILE A 47 -39.54 7.78 10.11
N ALA A 48 -40.57 8.23 9.41
CA ALA A 48 -40.51 8.45 7.97
C ALA A 48 -39.52 9.57 7.62
N LEU A 49 -38.54 9.26 6.77
CA LEU A 49 -37.55 10.22 6.26
C LEU A 49 -37.98 10.81 4.92
N VAL A 50 -38.44 9.94 4.00
CA VAL A 50 -38.90 10.31 2.66
C VAL A 50 -40.07 9.43 2.22
N THR A 51 -40.98 10.01 1.44
CA THR A 51 -42.05 9.27 0.75
C THR A 51 -41.60 8.96 -0.68
N LEU A 52 -41.69 7.69 -1.07
CA LEU A 52 -41.35 7.20 -2.40
C LEU A 52 -42.62 7.21 -3.27
N THR A 53 -42.69 8.12 -4.22
CA THR A 53 -43.85 8.22 -5.13
C THR A 53 -43.91 7.00 -6.06
N ALA A 54 -45.07 6.75 -6.66
CA ALA A 54 -45.24 5.72 -7.67
C ALA A 54 -44.32 5.89 -8.90
N GLU A 55 -43.88 7.13 -9.16
CA GLU A 55 -42.95 7.46 -10.25
C GLU A 55 -41.48 7.15 -9.91
N CYS A 56 -41.16 6.95 -8.63
CA CYS A 56 -39.81 6.60 -8.21
C CYS A 56 -39.45 5.22 -8.76
N GLY A 57 -38.50 5.15 -9.69
CA GLY A 57 -38.09 3.90 -10.30
C GLY A 57 -37.41 2.96 -9.30
N TYR A 58 -37.40 1.67 -9.62
CA TYR A 58 -36.74 0.65 -8.79
C TYR A 58 -35.26 0.97 -8.52
N GLN A 59 -34.54 1.51 -9.51
CA GLN A 59 -33.11 1.82 -9.39
C GLN A 59 -32.83 2.85 -8.30
N ASP A 60 -33.57 3.96 -8.29
CA ASP A 60 -33.40 5.03 -7.31
C ASP A 60 -33.81 4.56 -5.91
N ARG A 61 -34.89 3.77 -5.81
CA ARG A 61 -35.32 3.14 -4.55
C ARG A 61 -34.25 2.23 -3.99
N ASN A 62 -33.73 1.34 -4.83
CA ASN A 62 -32.70 0.39 -4.43
C ASN A 62 -31.44 1.12 -3.98
N PHE A 63 -31.01 2.16 -4.70
CA PHE A 63 -29.86 2.97 -4.29
C PHE A 63 -30.11 3.64 -2.93
N LEU A 64 -31.25 4.31 -2.75
CA LEU A 64 -31.56 5.01 -1.50
C LEU A 64 -31.64 4.07 -0.29
N LEU A 65 -32.22 2.88 -0.46
CA LEU A 65 -32.34 1.88 0.60
C LEU A 65 -30.98 1.37 1.08
N HIS A 66 -30.01 1.26 0.17
CA HIS A 66 -28.67 0.75 0.49
C HIS A 66 -27.65 1.85 0.76
N ALA A 67 -27.97 3.12 0.47
CA ALA A 67 -27.04 4.24 0.53
C ALA A 67 -26.28 4.32 1.85
N HIS A 68 -26.94 4.13 3.00
CA HIS A 68 -26.27 4.20 4.30
C HIS A 68 -25.24 3.08 4.49
N ALA A 69 -25.59 1.85 4.09
CA ALA A 69 -24.72 0.68 4.18
C ALA A 69 -23.55 0.78 3.18
N ASP A 70 -23.82 1.23 1.96
CA ASP A 70 -22.81 1.39 0.91
C ASP A 70 -21.81 2.51 1.27
N ILE A 71 -22.29 3.64 1.81
CA ILE A 71 -21.40 4.72 2.29
C ILE A 71 -20.52 4.20 3.44
N LEU A 72 -21.06 3.42 4.37
CA LEU A 72 -20.27 2.80 5.44
C LEU A 72 -19.17 1.91 4.86
N PHE A 73 -19.53 1.03 3.92
CA PHE A 73 -18.59 0.15 3.24
C PHE A 73 -17.46 0.92 2.55
N LEU A 74 -17.79 1.97 1.80
CA LEU A 74 -16.81 2.82 1.12
C LEU A 74 -15.88 3.55 2.11
N LEU A 75 -16.43 4.06 3.23
CA LEU A 75 -15.64 4.72 4.28
C LEU A 75 -14.67 3.74 4.96
N CYS A 76 -15.10 2.50 5.21
CA CYS A 76 -14.25 1.44 5.73
C CYS A 76 -13.11 1.09 4.76
N MET A 77 -13.42 0.85 3.48
CA MET A 77 -12.41 0.58 2.46
C MET A 77 -11.39 1.73 2.34
N LEU A 78 -11.85 2.99 2.39
CA LEU A 78 -10.97 4.14 2.34
C LEU A 78 -10.03 4.21 3.57
N ALA A 79 -10.56 3.90 4.76
CA ALA A 79 -9.76 3.85 5.98
C ALA A 79 -8.68 2.75 5.92
N GLU A 80 -9.01 1.60 5.36
CA GLU A 80 -8.07 0.50 5.12
C GLU A 80 -7.00 0.87 4.09
N ALA A 81 -7.40 1.47 2.97
CA ALA A 81 -6.47 1.95 1.95
C ALA A 81 -5.47 2.97 2.55
N PHE A 82 -5.93 3.93 3.34
CA PHE A 82 -5.05 4.89 4.02
C PHE A 82 -4.12 4.23 5.04
N ARG A 83 -4.61 3.20 5.75
CA ARG A 83 -3.77 2.41 6.66
C ARG A 83 -2.66 1.72 5.87
N LYS A 84 -3.00 1.07 4.75
CA LYS A 84 -2.03 0.37 3.92
C LYS A 84 -1.01 1.29 3.28
N ILE A 85 -1.44 2.45 2.78
CA ILE A 85 -0.53 3.47 2.23
C ILE A 85 0.46 3.93 3.30
N ARG A 86 0.00 4.24 4.52
CA ARG A 86 0.89 4.64 5.62
C ARG A 86 1.86 3.54 6.02
N GLU A 87 1.43 2.28 6.01
CA GLU A 87 2.28 1.13 6.28
C GLU A 87 3.39 1.00 5.20
N LEU A 88 3.02 1.10 3.93
CA LEU A 88 3.96 1.02 2.81
C LEU A 88 4.95 2.21 2.80
N GLN A 89 4.50 3.41 3.16
CA GLN A 89 5.36 4.57 3.33
C GLN A 89 6.37 4.35 4.47
N LYS A 90 5.92 3.84 5.62
CA LYS A 90 6.83 3.49 6.73
C LYS A 90 7.88 2.46 6.33
N LEU A 91 7.53 1.49 5.49
CA LEU A 91 8.48 0.52 4.95
C LEU A 91 9.50 1.16 4.00
N GLN A 92 9.11 2.17 3.21
CA GLN A 92 10.04 2.95 2.39
C GLN A 92 10.97 3.84 3.23
N ASP A 93 10.46 4.40 4.33
CA ASP A 93 11.21 5.27 5.24
C ASP A 93 12.12 4.51 6.22
N GLN A 94 12.03 3.18 6.27
CA GLN A 94 13.03 2.39 7.01
C GLN A 94 14.40 2.62 6.38
N PRO A 95 15.45 2.85 7.20
CA PRO A 95 16.79 3.06 6.69
C PRO A 95 17.15 1.85 5.82
N ARG A 96 17.35 2.11 4.52
CA ARG A 96 17.82 1.07 3.60
C ARG A 96 19.07 0.44 4.22
N PRO A 97 19.22 -0.89 4.18
CA PRO A 97 20.45 -1.54 4.59
C PRO A 97 21.63 -0.82 3.90
N ASP A 98 22.69 -0.56 4.63
CA ASP A 98 23.89 0.05 4.05
C ASP A 98 24.55 -0.97 3.10
N LEU A 99 24.12 -0.92 1.84
CA LEU A 99 24.57 -1.78 0.76
C LEU A 99 26.05 -1.56 0.46
N ALA A 100 26.58 -0.35 0.72
CA ALA A 100 28.00 -0.08 0.61
C ALA A 100 28.81 -0.91 1.63
N LYS A 101 28.33 -0.93 2.88
CA LYS A 101 28.94 -1.74 3.97
C LYS A 101 28.78 -3.23 3.72
N GLU A 102 27.61 -3.67 3.27
CA GLU A 102 27.37 -5.06 2.89
C GLU A 102 28.31 -5.49 1.75
N CYS A 103 28.41 -4.70 0.68
CA CYS A 103 29.31 -4.95 -0.44
C CYS A 103 30.77 -5.05 0.04
N GLY A 104 31.20 -4.16 0.94
CA GLY A 104 32.52 -4.25 1.58
C GLY A 104 32.76 -5.60 2.25
N ARG A 105 31.82 -6.03 3.10
CA ARG A 105 31.89 -7.31 3.81
C ARG A 105 31.89 -8.52 2.86
N ILE A 106 31.01 -8.54 1.87
CA ILE A 106 30.91 -9.64 0.90
C ILE A 106 32.15 -9.70 0.01
N CYS A 107 32.76 -8.57 -0.36
CA CYS A 107 34.01 -8.56 -1.12
C CYS A 107 35.18 -9.22 -0.36
N GLU A 108 35.09 -9.38 0.96
CA GLU A 108 36.10 -10.05 1.77
C GLU A 108 35.88 -11.57 1.86
N ASP A 109 34.65 -12.03 1.58
CA ASP A 109 34.25 -13.43 1.63
C ASP A 109 35.03 -14.30 0.61
N ALA A 110 35.58 -15.41 1.10
CA ALA A 110 36.41 -16.30 0.29
C ALA A 110 35.62 -17.01 -0.83
N GLN A 111 34.36 -17.39 -0.56
CA GLN A 111 33.50 -18.02 -1.56
C GLN A 111 33.10 -17.00 -2.63
N PHE A 112 32.82 -15.76 -2.24
CA PHE A 112 32.53 -14.69 -3.20
C PHE A 112 33.73 -14.39 -4.10
N LYS A 113 34.95 -14.37 -3.55
CA LYS A 113 36.18 -14.25 -4.36
C LYS A 113 36.34 -15.39 -5.36
N GLN A 114 36.08 -16.63 -4.96
CA GLN A 114 36.11 -17.77 -5.87
C GLN A 114 35.03 -17.68 -6.96
N PHE A 115 33.83 -17.23 -6.60
CA PHE A 115 32.75 -16.96 -7.56
C PHE A 115 33.18 -15.93 -8.61
N MET A 116 33.74 -14.80 -8.16
CA MET A 116 34.23 -13.75 -9.05
C MET A 116 35.38 -14.23 -9.95
N LEU A 117 36.26 -15.10 -9.45
CA LEU A 117 37.29 -15.73 -10.28
C LEU A 117 36.68 -16.66 -11.34
N LYS A 118 35.80 -17.58 -10.95
CA LYS A 118 35.23 -18.58 -11.87
C LYS A 118 34.27 -17.99 -12.90
N LYS A 119 33.45 -17.00 -12.51
CA LYS A 119 32.40 -16.44 -13.37
C LYS A 119 32.82 -15.15 -14.09
N HIS A 120 33.73 -14.39 -13.52
CA HIS A 120 34.15 -13.10 -14.08
C HIS A 120 35.65 -13.03 -14.40
N GLY A 121 36.44 -14.06 -14.08
CA GLY A 121 37.88 -14.08 -14.34
C GLY A 121 38.68 -13.10 -13.47
N ILE A 122 38.11 -12.66 -12.34
CA ILE A 122 38.72 -11.63 -11.48
C ILE A 122 39.54 -12.30 -10.37
N PRO A 123 40.88 -12.15 -10.35
CA PRO A 123 41.73 -12.69 -9.30
C PRO A 123 41.57 -11.90 -7.99
N SER A 124 41.75 -12.60 -6.86
CA SER A 124 41.53 -12.04 -5.51
C SER A 124 42.80 -11.72 -4.72
N GLU A 125 43.98 -11.82 -5.35
CA GLU A 125 45.29 -11.62 -4.71
C GLU A 125 45.50 -10.17 -4.27
N ASP A 126 45.06 -9.23 -5.10
CA ASP A 126 45.12 -7.80 -4.82
C ASP A 126 43.74 -7.28 -4.43
N ARG A 127 43.63 -6.81 -3.18
CA ARG A 127 42.38 -6.31 -2.59
C ARG A 127 41.86 -5.05 -3.30
N GLU A 128 42.74 -4.14 -3.70
CA GLU A 128 42.34 -2.90 -4.37
C GLU A 128 41.91 -3.19 -5.81
N ARG A 129 42.69 -4.00 -6.53
CA ARG A 129 42.36 -4.41 -7.89
C ARG A 129 41.06 -5.22 -7.95
N PHE A 130 40.84 -6.10 -6.97
CA PHE A 130 39.58 -6.83 -6.81
C PHE A 130 38.41 -5.86 -6.59
N ALA A 131 38.54 -4.93 -5.63
CA ALA A 131 37.50 -3.95 -5.34
C ALA A 131 37.17 -3.07 -6.57
N ASN A 132 38.18 -2.63 -7.32
CA ASN A 132 38.00 -1.89 -8.57
C ASN A 132 37.30 -2.72 -9.65
N SER A 133 37.61 -4.01 -9.75
CA SER A 133 36.95 -4.91 -10.70
C SER A 133 35.49 -5.14 -10.34
N VAL A 134 35.17 -5.30 -9.05
CA VAL A 134 33.77 -5.39 -8.57
C VAL A 134 33.00 -4.10 -8.88
N ARG A 135 33.59 -2.92 -8.67
CA ARG A 135 32.98 -1.64 -9.03
C ARG A 135 32.67 -1.55 -10.53
N LYS A 136 33.58 -2.03 -11.39
CA LYS A 136 33.35 -2.10 -12.85
C LYS A 136 32.20 -3.05 -13.21
N VAL A 137 32.12 -4.23 -12.59
CA VAL A 137 30.99 -5.17 -12.79
C VAL A 137 29.66 -4.52 -12.38
N LEU A 138 29.66 -3.73 -11.31
CA LEU A 138 28.49 -3.00 -10.83
C LEU A 138 28.25 -1.67 -11.54
N ALA A 139 29.11 -1.26 -12.48
CA ALA A 139 29.08 0.04 -13.15
C ALA A 139 28.86 1.20 -12.16
N ILE A 140 29.71 1.29 -11.14
CA ILE A 140 29.75 2.34 -10.12
C ILE A 140 31.18 2.85 -9.95
N GLU A 141 31.35 4.10 -9.52
CA GLU A 141 32.65 4.69 -9.17
C GLU A 141 32.95 4.50 -7.69
N SER A 142 31.92 4.53 -6.84
CA SER A 142 32.01 4.35 -5.39
C SER A 142 30.98 3.34 -4.87
N ARG A 143 31.33 2.61 -3.79
CA ARG A 143 30.38 1.73 -3.09
C ARG A 143 29.22 2.52 -2.47
N SER A 144 29.43 3.79 -2.11
CA SER A 144 28.37 4.64 -1.57
C SER A 144 27.20 4.83 -2.54
N GLU A 145 27.44 4.70 -3.85
CA GLU A 145 26.40 4.76 -4.88
C GLU A 145 25.36 3.65 -4.75
N LEU A 146 25.71 2.52 -4.12
CA LEU A 146 24.75 1.45 -3.85
C LEU A 146 23.61 1.95 -2.94
N ASN A 147 23.90 2.89 -2.04
CA ASN A 147 22.91 3.44 -1.11
C ASN A 147 22.05 4.54 -1.76
N THR A 148 22.61 5.29 -2.70
CA THR A 148 21.96 6.49 -3.27
C THR A 148 21.30 6.23 -4.62
N HIS A 149 21.80 5.30 -5.44
CA HIS A 149 21.31 5.04 -6.79
C HIS A 149 20.56 3.72 -6.89
N PRO A 150 19.22 3.73 -7.10
CA PRO A 150 18.41 2.52 -7.21
C PRO A 150 18.84 1.56 -8.34
N ALA A 151 19.44 2.09 -9.41
CA ALA A 151 19.98 1.26 -10.49
C ALA A 151 21.23 0.47 -10.06
N ALA A 152 22.10 1.07 -9.23
CA ALA A 152 23.28 0.42 -8.69
C ALA A 152 22.91 -0.66 -7.67
N ALA A 153 21.96 -0.37 -6.78
CA ALA A 153 21.39 -1.34 -5.84
C ALA A 153 20.85 -2.59 -6.56
N ARG A 154 20.05 -2.42 -7.62
CA ARG A 154 19.51 -3.55 -8.41
C ARG A 154 20.58 -4.41 -9.05
N ARG A 155 21.68 -3.83 -9.54
CA ARG A 155 22.81 -4.60 -10.09
C ARG A 155 23.54 -5.38 -9.00
N TRP A 156 23.68 -4.79 -7.81
CA TRP A 156 24.25 -5.48 -6.64
C TRP A 156 23.40 -6.67 -6.20
N GLU A 157 22.08 -6.48 -6.06
CA GLU A 157 21.14 -7.56 -5.71
C GLU A 157 21.17 -8.70 -6.74
N ALA A 158 21.21 -8.37 -8.05
CA ALA A 158 21.32 -9.37 -9.11
C ALA A 158 22.65 -10.16 -9.05
N LEU A 159 23.76 -9.49 -8.73
CA LEU A 159 25.05 -10.16 -8.55
C LEU A 159 25.04 -11.11 -7.34
N LEU A 160 24.44 -10.67 -6.22
CA LEU A 160 24.25 -11.52 -5.04
C LEU A 160 23.34 -12.71 -5.31
N GLY A 161 22.28 -12.53 -6.09
CA GLY A 161 21.40 -13.62 -6.54
C GLY A 161 22.20 -14.71 -7.27
N ARG A 162 23.00 -14.33 -8.27
CA ARG A 162 23.86 -15.25 -9.01
C ARG A 162 24.91 -15.92 -8.13
N PHE A 163 25.46 -15.19 -7.15
CA PHE A 163 26.41 -15.77 -6.19
C PHE A 163 25.74 -16.85 -5.33
N ARG A 164 24.52 -16.60 -4.82
CA ARG A 164 23.76 -17.58 -4.03
C ARG A 164 23.41 -18.81 -4.87
N GLU A 165 22.88 -18.61 -6.07
CA GLU A 165 22.61 -19.71 -7.02
C GLU A 165 23.86 -20.54 -7.32
N TRP A 166 25.01 -19.90 -7.50
CA TRP A 166 26.27 -20.61 -7.73
C TRP A 166 26.76 -21.37 -6.48
N LYS A 167 26.53 -20.82 -5.29
CA LYS A 167 26.91 -21.44 -4.01
C LYS A 167 26.04 -22.67 -3.70
N ASP A 168 24.77 -22.62 -4.07
CA ASP A 168 23.79 -23.69 -3.81
C ASP A 168 23.77 -24.75 -4.92
N ALA A 169 24.50 -24.53 -6.03
CA ALA A 169 24.67 -25.51 -7.09
C ALA A 169 25.53 -26.69 -6.59
N PRO A 170 25.09 -27.96 -6.80
CA PRO A 170 25.77 -29.16 -6.33
C PRO A 170 27.12 -29.43 -7.02
#